data_AF-A0A382XUU9-F1
#
_entry.id   AF-A0A382XUU9-F1
#
_cell.length_a   1.000
_cell.length_b   1.000
_cell.length_c   1.000
_cell.angle_alpha   90.00
_cell.angle_beta   90.00
_cell.angle_gamma   90.00
#
_symmetry.space_group_name_H-M   'P 1'
#
loop_
_entity.id
_entity.type
_entity.pdbx_description
1 polymer ?
#
loop_
_entity_poly.entity_id
_entity_poly.type
_entity_poly.pdbx_seq_one_letter_code
_entity_poly.pdbx_strand_id
1 'polypeptide(L)'
;KDFIVALPEPPGLPDGCYIGTSSLFGDEPYDIYREVGEAEALTINSPPDRGRSACLRQAVRDYFLATAGRVHRSGPDVPCTMLVHTAWQMEDHRNVKEKLTRFIRELRRDWVSDRDATEKRFRTSWEDDFCRSHGGVLPEGPFPAFDEILSCLDTAIMDFSVENHLLLLNSGSEDELDFDTYPGLKAVLVGGNKLSRGLTIEGLLVSYYVRKTLALDTLLQMGRWFGYRGDYVDLTRIYTTQHLFKGFALLNRVELEIRDEIASLSAN
;
A
#
# COMPACT_ATOMS: atom_id res chain seq x y z
N LYS A 1 -23.15 22.93 -27.62
CA LYS A 1 -21.68 23.04 -27.44
C LYS A 1 -21.45 22.42 -26.09
N ASP A 2 -21.07 21.16 -26.09
CA ASP A 2 -21.08 20.36 -24.88
C ASP A 2 -19.78 20.65 -24.14
N PHE A 3 -19.91 21.22 -22.93
CA PHE A 3 -18.79 21.76 -22.16
C PHE A 3 -18.15 20.74 -21.22
N ILE A 4 -18.72 19.52 -21.13
CA ILE A 4 -18.25 18.44 -20.25
C ILE A 4 -18.38 17.13 -21.02
N VAL A 5 -17.27 16.43 -21.19
CA VAL A 5 -17.21 15.09 -21.80
C VAL A 5 -16.50 14.17 -20.81
N ALA A 6 -17.12 13.05 -20.48
CA ALA A 6 -16.47 11.99 -19.71
C ALA A 6 -15.43 11.31 -20.61
N LEU A 7 -14.15 11.35 -20.21
CA LEU A 7 -13.13 10.58 -20.89
C LEU A 7 -13.29 9.09 -20.54
N PRO A 8 -13.06 8.18 -21.51
CA PRO A 8 -13.05 6.75 -21.21
C PRO A 8 -11.98 6.46 -20.15
N GLU A 9 -12.24 5.46 -19.31
CA GLU A 9 -11.21 4.97 -18.40
C GLU A 9 -9.99 4.51 -19.21
N PRO A 10 -8.75 4.74 -18.73
CA PRO A 10 -7.59 4.12 -19.34
C PRO A 10 -7.80 2.61 -19.39
N PRO A 11 -7.30 1.92 -20.43
CA PRO A 11 -7.44 0.47 -20.51
C PRO A 11 -6.98 -0.19 -19.20
N GLY A 12 -7.75 -1.16 -18.72
CA GLY A 12 -7.40 -2.00 -17.58
C GLY A 12 -6.54 -3.19 -18.00
N LEU A 13 -6.16 -4.03 -17.03
CA LEU A 13 -5.38 -5.24 -17.29
C LEU A 13 -6.07 -6.12 -18.36
N PRO A 14 -5.31 -6.77 -19.29
CA PRO A 14 -3.85 -6.86 -19.37
C PRO A 14 -3.18 -5.75 -20.21
N ASP A 15 -3.95 -4.93 -20.94
CA ASP A 15 -3.44 -3.94 -21.92
C ASP A 15 -3.40 -2.50 -21.39
N GLY A 16 -3.66 -2.29 -20.11
CA GLY A 16 -3.40 -1.02 -19.45
C GLY A 16 -3.33 -1.12 -17.92
N CYS A 17 -2.52 -0.23 -17.36
CA CYS A 17 -2.02 -0.37 -16.00
C CYS A 17 -2.93 0.27 -14.94
N TYR A 18 -4.09 0.82 -15.33
CA TYR A 18 -4.98 1.54 -14.43
C TYR A 18 -5.93 0.59 -13.69
N ILE A 19 -5.93 0.72 -12.36
CA ILE A 19 -6.87 0.03 -11.48
C ILE A 19 -7.74 1.10 -10.87
N GLY A 20 -9.02 1.11 -11.27
CA GLY A 20 -10.00 2.04 -10.75
C GLY A 20 -10.32 1.78 -9.29
N THR A 21 -10.85 2.80 -8.62
CA THR A 21 -11.42 2.70 -7.26
C THR A 21 -12.51 1.63 -7.17
N SER A 22 -13.17 1.30 -8.27
CA SER A 22 -14.18 0.23 -8.34
C SER A 22 -13.62 -1.17 -8.11
N SER A 23 -12.43 -1.49 -8.62
CA SER A 23 -11.84 -2.82 -8.39
C SER A 23 -11.32 -2.99 -6.95
N LEU A 24 -11.13 -1.89 -6.23
CA LEU A 24 -10.57 -1.86 -4.88
C LEU A 24 -11.62 -1.70 -3.78
N PHE A 25 -12.68 -0.95 -4.09
CA PHE A 25 -13.72 -0.54 -3.13
C PHE A 25 -15.13 -0.67 -3.71
N GLY A 26 -15.30 -1.28 -4.88
CA GLY A 26 -16.61 -1.52 -5.49
C GLY A 26 -17.37 -2.66 -4.82
N ASP A 27 -18.37 -3.20 -5.52
CA ASP A 27 -19.25 -4.23 -4.98
C ASP A 27 -18.56 -5.60 -4.87
N GLU A 28 -17.61 -5.89 -5.76
CA GLU A 28 -16.73 -7.06 -5.73
C GLU A 28 -15.26 -6.61 -5.68
N PRO A 29 -14.78 -6.09 -4.54
CA PRO A 29 -13.42 -5.60 -4.43
C PRO A 29 -12.44 -6.77 -4.41
N TYR A 30 -11.23 -6.56 -4.96
CA TYR A 30 -10.14 -7.52 -4.83
C TYR A 30 -9.83 -7.83 -3.36
N ASP A 31 -9.47 -9.08 -3.06
CA ASP A 31 -9.07 -9.54 -1.73
C ASP A 31 -7.67 -9.04 -1.33
N ILE A 32 -7.52 -7.73 -1.24
CA ILE A 32 -6.29 -7.04 -0.84
C ILE A 32 -6.51 -6.15 0.40
N TYR A 33 -7.76 -6.03 0.85
CA TYR A 33 -8.14 -5.30 2.06
C TYR A 33 -7.87 -6.11 3.33
N ARG A 34 -7.21 -5.50 4.32
CA ARG A 34 -6.95 -6.06 5.64
C ARG A 34 -7.47 -5.11 6.70
N GLU A 35 -8.37 -5.61 7.56
CA GLU A 35 -9.02 -4.77 8.57
C GLU A 35 -8.06 -4.41 9.70
N VAL A 36 -7.93 -3.11 9.96
CA VAL A 36 -7.30 -2.61 11.18
C VAL A 36 -8.37 -2.30 12.21
N GLY A 37 -8.32 -3.00 13.34
CA GLY A 37 -9.27 -2.79 14.43
C GLY A 37 -9.16 -1.39 15.03
N GLU A 38 -10.30 -0.83 15.48
CA GLU A 38 -10.38 0.53 16.03
C GLU A 38 -9.40 0.77 17.21
N ALA A 39 -9.16 -0.24 18.04
CA ALA A 39 -8.21 -0.12 19.16
C ALA A 39 -6.77 0.15 18.69
N GLU A 40 -6.36 -0.43 17.56
CA GLU A 40 -5.05 -0.16 16.97
C GLU A 40 -5.05 1.21 16.28
N ALA A 41 -6.06 1.50 15.46
CA ALA A 41 -6.21 2.80 14.82
C ALA A 41 -6.14 3.99 15.81
N LEU A 42 -6.74 3.84 17.00
CA LEU A 42 -6.76 4.87 18.04
C LEU A 42 -5.44 5.00 18.81
N THR A 43 -4.64 3.93 18.89
CA THR A 43 -3.44 3.90 19.75
C THR A 43 -2.13 3.81 18.98
N ILE A 44 -2.17 3.71 17.65
CA ILE A 44 -0.96 3.56 16.83
C ILE A 44 0.00 4.75 16.98
N ASN A 45 -0.53 5.95 17.21
CA ASN A 45 0.23 7.18 17.39
C ASN A 45 0.78 7.36 18.82
N SER A 46 0.38 6.51 19.76
CA SER A 46 0.92 6.53 21.13
C SER A 46 2.44 6.31 21.13
N PRO A 47 3.15 6.70 22.20
CA PRO A 47 4.58 6.46 22.35
C PRO A 47 4.99 5.02 22.01
N PRO A 48 6.24 4.78 21.57
CA PRO A 48 6.67 3.49 21.00
C PRO A 48 6.54 2.26 21.90
N ASP A 49 6.53 2.45 23.21
CA ASP A 49 6.32 1.43 24.25
C ASP A 49 4.83 1.15 24.52
N ARG A 50 3.92 1.88 23.86
CA ARG A 50 2.47 1.83 24.09
C ARG A 50 1.69 1.67 22.79
N GLY A 51 0.42 1.30 22.94
CA GLY A 51 -0.52 1.17 21.85
C GLY A 51 -0.33 -0.11 21.04
N ARG A 52 -1.41 -0.52 20.36
CA ARG A 52 -1.39 -1.71 19.52
C ARG A 52 -0.71 -1.38 18.19
N SER A 53 -0.05 -2.38 17.62
CA SER A 53 0.68 -2.26 16.34
C SER A 53 0.73 -3.61 15.61
N ALA A 54 -0.18 -4.53 15.90
CA ALA A 54 -0.14 -5.88 15.35
C ALA A 54 -0.38 -5.87 13.84
N CYS A 55 -1.34 -5.06 13.38
CA CYS A 55 -1.63 -4.88 11.96
C CYS A 55 -0.48 -4.11 11.28
N LEU A 56 0.09 -3.10 11.93
CA LEU A 56 1.26 -2.39 11.39
C LEU A 56 2.46 -3.33 11.20
N ARG A 57 2.74 -4.21 12.18
CA ARG A 57 3.80 -5.23 12.08
C ARG A 57 3.53 -6.20 10.94
N GLN A 58 2.28 -6.65 10.77
CA GLN A 58 1.93 -7.52 9.66
C GLN A 58 2.06 -6.80 8.31
N ALA A 59 1.63 -5.55 8.22
CA ALA A 59 1.77 -4.73 7.01
C ALA A 59 3.24 -4.56 6.58
N VAL A 60 4.17 -4.42 7.53
CA VAL A 60 5.61 -4.38 7.21
C VAL A 60 6.12 -5.73 6.72
N ARG A 61 5.65 -6.87 7.27
CA ARG A 61 6.00 -8.20 6.73
C ARG A 61 5.48 -8.38 5.32
N ASP A 62 4.23 -8.01 5.09
CA ASP A 62 3.61 -8.07 3.76
C ASP A 62 4.35 -7.17 2.77
N TYR A 63 4.89 -6.03 3.21
CA TYR A 63 5.73 -5.18 2.38
C TYR A 63 6.99 -5.91 1.88
N PHE A 64 7.69 -6.63 2.76
CA PHE A 64 8.86 -7.41 2.37
C PHE A 64 8.49 -8.58 1.43
N LEU A 65 7.37 -9.27 1.68
CA LEU A 65 6.87 -10.32 0.77
C LEU A 65 6.49 -9.78 -0.60
N ALA A 66 5.70 -8.71 -0.62
CA ALA A 66 5.28 -8.07 -1.85
C ALA A 66 6.49 -7.55 -2.64
N THR A 67 7.49 -7.01 -1.95
CA THR A 67 8.76 -6.56 -2.56
C THR A 67 9.50 -7.75 -3.17
N ALA A 68 9.62 -8.87 -2.46
CA ALA A 68 10.26 -10.08 -2.96
C ALA A 68 9.55 -10.64 -4.19
N GLY A 69 8.21 -10.76 -4.15
CA GLY A 69 7.39 -11.24 -5.26
C GLY A 69 7.48 -10.33 -6.48
N ARG A 70 7.46 -9.00 -6.28
CA ARG A 70 7.57 -8.03 -7.37
C ARG A 70 8.96 -8.02 -7.98
N VAL A 71 10.01 -8.06 -7.17
CA VAL A 71 11.40 -8.13 -7.66
C VAL A 71 11.64 -9.43 -8.43
N HIS A 72 11.07 -10.54 -7.97
CA HIS A 72 11.10 -11.81 -8.71
C HIS A 72 10.40 -11.70 -10.06
N ARG A 73 9.22 -11.07 -10.12
CA ARG A 73 8.42 -10.92 -11.35
C ARG A 73 9.02 -9.95 -12.37
N SER A 74 9.50 -8.80 -11.91
CA SER A 74 9.77 -7.64 -12.76
C SER A 74 11.23 -7.18 -12.70
N GLY A 75 12.08 -7.85 -11.92
CA GLY A 75 13.49 -7.52 -11.74
C GLY A 75 13.78 -6.56 -10.57
N PRO A 76 15.07 -6.39 -10.20
CA PRO A 76 15.47 -5.66 -9.00
C PRO A 76 15.34 -4.13 -9.10
N ASP A 77 15.23 -3.59 -10.31
CA ASP A 77 15.22 -2.13 -10.57
C ASP A 77 13.83 -1.50 -10.50
N VAL A 78 12.81 -2.27 -10.12
CA VAL A 78 11.45 -1.75 -9.92
C VAL A 78 11.31 -1.07 -8.55
N PRO A 79 10.54 0.03 -8.47
CA PRO A 79 10.26 0.68 -7.21
C PRO A 79 9.31 -0.19 -6.36
N CYS A 80 9.54 -0.22 -5.05
CA CYS A 80 8.74 -0.98 -4.09
C CYS A 80 8.52 -0.13 -2.84
N THR A 81 7.33 0.45 -2.69
CA THR A 81 7.04 1.37 -1.58
C THR A 81 5.92 0.90 -0.67
N MET A 82 6.01 1.29 0.60
CA MET A 82 4.94 1.20 1.58
C MET A 82 4.58 2.59 2.06
N LEU A 83 3.30 2.87 2.22
CA LEU A 83 2.81 4.11 2.82
C LEU A 83 2.17 3.84 4.17
N VAL A 84 2.60 4.58 5.20
CA VAL A 84 2.05 4.57 6.55
C VAL A 84 1.52 5.96 6.88
N HIS A 85 0.20 6.05 7.01
CA HIS A 85 -0.50 7.31 7.22
C HIS A 85 -1.50 7.18 8.38
N THR A 86 -1.16 7.80 9.49
CA THR A 86 -1.85 7.60 10.78
C THR A 86 -2.31 8.89 11.43
N ALA A 87 -1.74 10.04 11.06
CA ALA A 87 -1.97 11.30 11.77
C ALA A 87 -1.74 12.53 10.90
N TRP A 88 -2.01 13.69 11.49
CA TRP A 88 -1.61 15.01 10.96
C TRP A 88 -0.35 15.54 11.65
N GLN A 89 -0.11 15.15 12.90
CA GLN A 89 0.91 15.75 13.75
C GLN A 89 2.27 15.10 13.53
N MET A 90 3.32 15.93 13.53
CA MET A 90 4.69 15.46 13.32
C MET A 90 5.19 14.56 14.47
N GLU A 91 4.74 14.79 15.70
CA GLU A 91 5.10 13.97 16.87
C GLU A 91 4.55 12.54 16.74
N ASP A 92 3.30 12.41 16.30
CA ASP A 92 2.68 11.11 16.01
C ASP A 92 3.45 10.34 14.94
N HIS A 93 3.91 11.01 13.87
CA HIS A 93 4.73 10.36 12.84
C HIS A 93 6.09 9.90 13.38
N ARG A 94 6.70 10.64 14.32
CA ARG A 94 7.95 10.20 14.98
C ARG A 94 7.72 8.96 15.83
N ASN A 95 6.64 8.91 16.59
CA ASN A 95 6.27 7.72 17.39
C ASN A 95 6.09 6.50 16.48
N VAL A 96 5.40 6.65 15.35
CA VAL A 96 5.20 5.57 14.37
C VAL A 96 6.52 5.17 13.70
N LYS A 97 7.36 6.14 13.28
CA LYS A 97 8.69 5.87 12.72
C LYS A 97 9.56 5.08 13.70
N GLU A 98 9.52 5.40 14.98
CA GLU A 98 10.28 4.68 16.00
C GLU A 98 9.75 3.26 16.23
N LYS A 99 8.42 3.06 16.24
CA LYS A 99 7.80 1.71 16.27
C LYS A 99 8.24 0.86 15.08
N LEU A 100 8.21 1.43 13.87
CA LEU A 100 8.66 0.78 12.65
C LEU A 100 10.16 0.44 12.71
N THR A 101 10.98 1.39 13.18
CA THR A 101 12.43 1.19 13.36
C THR A 101 12.72 0.00 14.27
N ARG A 102 12.05 -0.07 15.43
CA ARG A 102 12.20 -1.20 16.37
C ARG A 102 11.78 -2.50 15.71
N PHE A 103 10.61 -2.52 15.07
CA PHE A 103 10.10 -3.73 14.43
C PHE A 103 10.98 -4.23 13.27
N ILE A 104 11.48 -3.35 12.41
CA ILE A 104 12.35 -3.73 11.29
C ILE A 104 13.68 -4.28 11.81
N ARG A 105 14.24 -3.67 12.86
CA ARG A 105 15.47 -4.17 13.51
C ARG A 105 15.25 -5.52 14.20
N GLU A 106 14.11 -5.72 14.85
CA GLU A 106 13.70 -7.01 15.42
C GLU A 106 13.54 -8.06 14.32
N LEU A 107 12.79 -7.74 13.27
CA LEU A 107 12.59 -8.63 12.12
C LEU A 107 13.91 -9.07 11.50
N ARG A 108 14.82 -8.13 11.23
CA ARG A 108 16.15 -8.44 10.67
C ARG A 108 16.98 -9.30 11.61
N ARG A 109 16.90 -9.07 12.93
CA ARG A 109 17.56 -9.92 13.92
C ARG A 109 17.00 -11.33 13.87
N ASP A 110 15.68 -11.48 13.96
CA ASP A 110 14.99 -12.76 13.94
C ASP A 110 15.26 -13.52 12.63
N TRP A 111 15.36 -12.81 11.51
CA TRP A 111 15.71 -13.37 10.20
C TRP A 111 17.10 -14.01 10.18
N VAL A 112 18.05 -13.48 10.97
CA VAL A 112 19.42 -14.01 11.08
C VAL A 112 19.52 -15.06 12.20
N SER A 113 18.87 -14.86 13.34
CA SER A 113 19.06 -15.71 14.53
C SER A 113 18.05 -16.86 14.66
N ASP A 114 16.86 -16.71 14.10
CA ASP A 114 15.76 -17.68 14.16
C ASP A 114 15.08 -17.77 12.77
N ARG A 115 15.90 -18.14 11.78
CA ARG A 115 15.52 -18.15 10.36
C ARG A 115 14.33 -19.07 10.11
N ASP A 116 14.37 -20.31 10.59
CA ASP A 116 13.34 -21.31 10.32
C ASP A 116 11.95 -20.86 10.79
N ALA A 117 11.86 -20.31 12.02
CA ALA A 117 10.58 -19.84 12.55
C ALA A 117 10.10 -18.58 11.82
N THR A 118 11.01 -17.69 11.44
CA THR A 118 10.66 -16.46 10.72
C THR A 118 10.21 -16.75 9.30
N GLU A 119 10.95 -17.60 8.59
CA GLU A 119 10.61 -18.06 7.25
C GLU A 119 9.26 -18.76 7.23
N LYS A 120 8.98 -19.65 8.20
CA LYS A 120 7.68 -20.31 8.30
C LYS A 120 6.52 -19.30 8.37
N ARG A 121 6.67 -18.20 9.11
CA ARG A 121 5.65 -17.13 9.18
C ARG A 121 5.44 -16.45 7.82
N PHE A 122 6.54 -16.16 7.11
CA PHE A 122 6.47 -15.57 5.78
C PHE A 122 5.86 -16.51 4.75
N ARG A 123 6.24 -17.79 4.79
CA ARG A 123 5.72 -18.86 3.93
C ARG A 123 4.21 -19.01 4.09
N THR A 124 3.72 -19.12 5.32
CA THR A 124 2.29 -19.18 5.60
C THR A 124 1.55 -17.96 5.01
N SER A 125 2.07 -16.74 5.19
CA SER A 125 1.43 -15.55 4.61
C SER A 125 1.43 -15.58 3.08
N TRP A 126 2.52 -16.04 2.46
CA TRP A 126 2.63 -16.14 1.00
C TRP A 126 1.66 -17.17 0.40
N GLU A 127 1.65 -18.37 0.97
CA GLU A 127 0.87 -19.51 0.48
C GLU A 127 -0.63 -19.36 0.80
N ASP A 128 -0.99 -18.76 1.93
CA ASP A 128 -2.41 -18.63 2.31
C ASP A 128 -3.02 -17.32 1.82
N ASP A 129 -2.35 -16.19 2.03
CA ASP A 129 -2.91 -14.86 1.77
C ASP A 129 -2.59 -14.34 0.37
N PHE A 130 -1.32 -14.34 -0.03
CA PHE A 130 -0.92 -13.86 -1.36
C PHE A 130 -1.41 -14.76 -2.48
N CYS A 131 -1.34 -16.09 -2.32
CA CYS A 131 -1.88 -17.01 -3.31
C CYS A 131 -3.40 -16.82 -3.51
N ARG A 132 -4.16 -16.60 -2.43
CA ARG A 132 -5.61 -16.37 -2.50
C ARG A 132 -5.93 -15.05 -3.19
N SER A 133 -5.25 -13.96 -2.81
CA SER A 133 -5.39 -12.66 -3.49
C SER A 133 -5.06 -12.77 -4.98
N HIS A 134 -3.99 -13.49 -5.33
CA HIS A 134 -3.60 -13.71 -6.71
C HIS A 134 -4.69 -14.42 -7.50
N GLY A 135 -5.26 -15.51 -6.99
CA GLY A 135 -6.34 -16.22 -7.67
C GLY A 135 -7.60 -15.37 -7.92
N GLY A 136 -7.84 -14.33 -7.12
CA GLY A 136 -8.96 -13.39 -7.33
C GLY A 136 -8.65 -12.25 -8.32
N VAL A 137 -7.39 -11.91 -8.53
CA VAL A 137 -6.97 -10.78 -9.39
C VAL A 137 -6.49 -11.28 -10.76
N LEU A 138 -5.67 -12.34 -10.78
CA LEU A 138 -5.04 -12.94 -11.94
C LEU A 138 -5.24 -14.48 -11.92
N PRO A 139 -6.47 -14.99 -12.16
CA PRO A 139 -6.78 -16.42 -11.98
C PRO A 139 -5.94 -17.36 -12.86
N GLU A 140 -5.53 -16.89 -14.03
CA GLU A 140 -4.74 -17.65 -15.02
C GLU A 140 -3.24 -17.29 -14.98
N GLY A 141 -2.83 -16.40 -14.08
CA GLY A 141 -1.45 -15.97 -13.94
C GLY A 141 -0.58 -16.99 -13.19
N PRO A 142 0.74 -17.05 -13.47
CA PRO A 142 1.65 -17.82 -12.63
C PRO A 142 1.84 -17.13 -11.27
N PHE A 143 1.75 -17.91 -10.20
CA PHE A 143 2.12 -17.49 -8.85
C PHE A 143 3.34 -18.31 -8.38
N PRO A 144 4.49 -17.67 -8.08
CA PRO A 144 5.69 -18.41 -7.74
C PRO A 144 5.55 -19.06 -6.37
N ALA A 145 6.13 -20.26 -6.23
CA ALA A 145 6.27 -20.92 -4.93
C ALA A 145 7.13 -20.06 -4.00
N PHE A 146 6.95 -20.21 -2.68
CA PHE A 146 7.68 -19.40 -1.70
C PHE A 146 9.20 -19.53 -1.84
N ASP A 147 9.70 -20.73 -2.16
CA ASP A 147 11.13 -20.99 -2.33
C ASP A 147 11.75 -20.23 -3.51
N GLU A 148 10.94 -19.86 -4.52
CA GLU A 148 11.39 -19.10 -5.70
C GLU A 148 11.60 -17.61 -5.40
N ILE A 149 10.91 -17.07 -4.40
CA ILE A 149 11.05 -15.67 -3.96
C ILE A 149 12.00 -15.52 -2.77
N LEU A 150 12.47 -16.62 -2.18
CA LEU A 150 13.22 -16.61 -0.93
C LEU A 150 14.53 -15.80 -1.00
N SER A 151 15.23 -15.87 -2.13
CA SER A 151 16.46 -15.08 -2.37
C SER A 151 16.16 -13.58 -2.47
N CYS A 152 15.06 -13.21 -3.13
CA CYS A 152 14.60 -11.83 -3.22
C CYS A 152 14.17 -11.30 -1.85
N LEU A 153 13.50 -12.13 -1.05
CA LEU A 153 13.10 -11.81 0.31
C LEU A 153 14.30 -11.61 1.23
N ASP A 154 15.31 -12.47 1.11
CA ASP A 154 16.55 -12.34 1.86
C ASP A 154 17.25 -11.01 1.58
N THR A 155 17.41 -10.68 0.29
CA THR A 155 17.97 -9.40 -0.17
C THR A 155 17.14 -8.23 0.36
N ALA A 156 15.81 -8.28 0.21
CA ALA A 156 14.91 -7.22 0.63
C ALA A 156 14.99 -6.93 2.13
N ILE A 157 15.14 -7.96 2.98
CA ILE A 157 15.24 -7.78 4.44
C ILE A 157 16.66 -7.33 4.85
N MET A 158 17.70 -7.89 4.23
CA MET A 158 19.08 -7.67 4.66
C MET A 158 19.64 -6.32 4.19
N ASP A 159 19.24 -5.86 3.01
CA ASP A 159 19.69 -4.59 2.43
C ASP A 159 18.88 -3.39 2.94
N PHE A 160 17.75 -3.63 3.63
CA PHE A 160 16.92 -2.57 4.20
C PHE A 160 17.63 -1.86 5.37
N SER A 161 18.28 -0.74 5.08
CA SER A 161 18.68 0.27 6.08
C SER A 161 17.50 1.13 6.51
N VAL A 162 17.28 1.27 7.82
CA VAL A 162 16.24 2.16 8.37
C VAL A 162 16.55 3.62 8.02
N GLU A 163 17.82 4.00 8.04
CA GLU A 163 18.27 5.36 7.80
C GLU A 163 17.97 5.82 6.37
N ASN A 164 18.14 4.93 5.39
CA ASN A 164 17.98 5.25 3.96
C ASN A 164 16.59 4.92 3.41
N HIS A 165 15.88 3.96 4.00
CA HIS A 165 14.63 3.44 3.42
C HIS A 165 13.40 3.73 4.27
N LEU A 166 13.52 4.14 5.54
CA LEU A 166 12.38 4.58 6.37
C LEU A 166 12.30 6.11 6.41
N LEU A 167 11.56 6.67 5.45
CA LEU A 167 11.51 8.11 5.19
C LEU A 167 10.33 8.77 5.88
N LEU A 168 10.54 9.98 6.40
CA LEU A 168 9.50 10.77 7.05
C LEU A 168 9.10 11.94 6.15
N LEU A 169 7.93 11.86 5.52
CA LEU A 169 7.48 12.86 4.55
C LEU A 169 6.71 13.99 5.26
N ASN A 170 7.43 15.06 5.64
CA ASN A 170 6.86 16.24 6.29
C ASN A 170 7.10 17.52 5.46
N SER A 171 6.30 18.57 5.73
CA SER A 171 6.41 19.87 5.06
C SER A 171 7.75 20.61 5.27
N GLY A 172 8.67 20.07 6.09
CA GLY A 172 10.01 20.62 6.32
C GLY A 172 11.08 19.56 6.62
N SER A 173 10.89 18.30 6.19
CA SER A 173 11.95 17.28 6.21
C SER A 173 12.88 17.44 5.00
N GLU A 174 14.17 17.11 5.18
CA GLU A 174 15.15 16.96 4.08
C GLU A 174 14.86 15.71 3.24
N ASP A 175 14.09 14.75 3.76
CA ASP A 175 13.66 13.55 3.03
C ASP A 175 12.76 13.94 1.85
N GLU A 176 13.34 13.95 0.64
CA GLU A 176 12.64 14.10 -0.64
C GLU A 176 12.58 12.75 -1.36
N LEU A 177 11.42 12.48 -1.97
CA LEU A 177 11.23 11.32 -2.83
C LEU A 177 11.64 11.68 -4.25
N ASP A 178 12.65 11.00 -4.74
CA ASP A 178 13.19 11.20 -6.08
C ASP A 178 13.31 9.85 -6.80
N PHE A 179 12.24 9.47 -7.49
CA PHE A 179 12.22 8.27 -8.34
C PHE A 179 12.95 8.50 -9.68
N ASP A 180 13.20 9.74 -10.09
CA ASP A 180 13.99 10.04 -11.29
C ASP A 180 15.46 9.69 -11.06
N THR A 181 15.99 10.03 -9.88
CA THR A 181 17.35 9.67 -9.46
C THR A 181 17.43 8.21 -8.99
N TYR A 182 16.38 7.70 -8.33
CA TYR A 182 16.34 6.34 -7.77
C TYR A 182 15.12 5.55 -8.26
N PRO A 183 15.09 5.11 -9.53
CA PRO A 183 13.92 4.45 -10.11
C PRO A 183 13.59 3.11 -9.42
N GLY A 184 14.60 2.42 -8.89
CA GLY A 184 14.43 1.19 -8.12
C GLY A 184 14.28 1.40 -6.62
N LEU A 185 13.81 2.55 -6.14
CA LEU A 185 13.75 2.84 -4.70
C LEU A 185 12.84 1.85 -3.95
N LYS A 186 13.38 1.25 -2.88
CA LYS A 186 12.62 0.45 -1.91
C LYS A 186 12.46 1.27 -0.64
N ALA A 187 11.26 1.74 -0.33
CA ALA A 187 11.06 2.64 0.82
C ALA A 187 9.76 2.40 1.60
N VAL A 188 9.84 2.59 2.92
CA VAL A 188 8.68 2.74 3.80
C VAL A 188 8.52 4.22 4.14
N LEU A 189 7.38 4.78 3.77
CA LEU A 189 7.07 6.20 3.88
C LEU A 189 6.12 6.41 5.05
N VAL A 190 6.50 7.26 6.00
CA VAL A 190 5.62 7.68 7.10
C VAL A 190 5.25 9.14 6.88
N GLY A 191 3.98 9.46 6.68
CA GLY A 191 3.62 10.85 6.42
C GLY A 191 2.15 11.13 6.13
N GLY A 192 1.83 12.43 6.20
CA GLY A 192 0.47 12.94 6.27
C GLY A 192 0.03 13.87 5.13
N ASN A 193 0.76 14.99 4.93
CA ASN A 193 0.23 16.15 4.19
C ASN A 193 0.89 16.42 2.84
N LYS A 194 2.21 16.17 2.69
CA LYS A 194 2.91 16.39 1.41
C LYS A 194 2.42 15.43 0.30
N LEU A 195 1.77 14.34 0.67
CA LEU A 195 1.24 13.33 -0.24
C LEU A 195 -0.04 13.77 -0.98
N SER A 196 -0.60 14.95 -0.65
CA SER A 196 -1.92 15.38 -1.11
C SER A 196 -1.95 16.14 -2.44
N ARG A 197 -0.80 16.56 -3.00
CA ARG A 197 -0.78 17.37 -4.23
C ARG A 197 0.43 17.05 -5.12
N GLY A 198 0.18 16.35 -6.23
CA GLY A 198 1.13 16.20 -7.34
C GLY A 198 2.28 15.20 -7.12
N LEU A 199 2.31 14.49 -5.99
CA LEU A 199 3.31 13.46 -5.73
C LEU A 199 2.76 12.08 -6.14
N THR A 200 3.37 11.47 -7.15
CA THR A 200 3.12 10.08 -7.52
C THR A 200 4.02 9.18 -6.68
N ILE A 201 3.44 8.29 -5.88
CA ILE A 201 4.20 7.27 -5.17
C ILE A 201 4.32 6.08 -6.11
N GLU A 202 5.51 5.89 -6.68
CA GLU A 202 5.76 4.74 -7.53
C GLU A 202 5.91 3.46 -6.73
N GLY A 203 5.41 2.40 -7.34
CA GLY A 203 5.58 1.06 -6.81
C GLY A 203 4.91 0.80 -5.46
N LEU A 204 3.81 1.49 -5.17
CA LEU A 204 3.10 1.32 -3.91
C LEU A 204 2.56 -0.12 -3.79
N LEU A 205 3.11 -0.88 -2.84
CA LEU A 205 2.74 -2.27 -2.56
C LEU A 205 1.79 -2.33 -1.37
N VAL A 206 2.18 -1.72 -0.25
CA VAL A 206 1.40 -1.79 0.99
C VAL A 206 0.99 -0.40 1.45
N SER A 207 -0.28 -0.26 1.82
CA SER A 207 -0.84 0.99 2.35
C SER A 207 -1.44 0.73 3.72
N TYR A 208 -0.82 1.27 4.77
CA TYR A 208 -1.37 1.30 6.11
C TYR A 208 -1.98 2.67 6.38
N TYR A 209 -3.30 2.73 6.40
CA TYR A 209 -4.05 3.96 6.51
C TYR A 209 -5.12 3.84 7.59
N VAL A 210 -4.99 4.61 8.67
CA VAL A 210 -5.98 4.59 9.78
C VAL A 210 -6.37 5.97 10.25
N ARG A 211 -5.96 7.01 9.53
CA ARG A 211 -6.31 8.38 9.86
C ARG A 211 -7.81 8.60 9.64
N LYS A 212 -8.52 8.89 10.74
CA LYS A 212 -9.91 9.33 10.68
C LYS A 212 -9.99 10.67 9.94
N THR A 213 -10.80 10.72 8.89
CA THR A 213 -11.13 11.95 8.20
C THR A 213 -12.60 11.94 7.85
N LEU A 214 -13.26 13.08 8.05
CA LEU A 214 -14.65 13.32 7.64
C LEU A 214 -14.72 14.04 6.29
N ALA A 215 -13.57 14.39 5.71
CA ALA A 215 -13.51 15.19 4.49
C ALA A 215 -13.45 14.29 3.25
N LEU A 216 -14.52 14.34 2.46
CA LEU A 216 -14.69 13.63 1.20
C LEU A 216 -13.50 13.84 0.24
N ASP A 217 -13.02 15.08 0.13
CA ASP A 217 -11.87 15.45 -0.70
C ASP A 217 -10.58 14.74 -0.29
N THR A 218 -10.40 14.47 1.01
CA THR A 218 -9.21 13.74 1.47
C THR A 218 -9.27 12.29 1.03
N LEU A 219 -10.45 11.66 1.11
CA LEU A 219 -10.63 10.30 0.61
C LEU A 219 -10.46 10.25 -0.92
N LEU A 220 -11.00 11.21 -1.68
CA LEU A 220 -10.81 11.30 -3.14
C LEU A 220 -9.34 11.49 -3.55
N GLN A 221 -8.59 12.34 -2.83
CA GLN A 221 -7.14 12.50 -3.05
C GLN A 221 -6.40 11.19 -2.81
N MET A 222 -6.83 10.40 -1.83
CA MET A 222 -6.23 9.12 -1.51
C MET A 222 -6.62 7.99 -2.46
N GLY A 223 -7.82 8.04 -3.05
CA GLY A 223 -8.24 7.15 -4.14
C GLY A 223 -7.19 7.09 -5.25
N ARG A 224 -6.51 8.22 -5.49
CA ARG A 224 -5.44 8.34 -6.49
C ARG A 224 -4.15 7.60 -6.13
N TRP A 225 -3.82 7.42 -4.84
CA TRP A 225 -2.66 6.62 -4.43
C TRP A 225 -2.84 5.14 -4.78
N PHE A 226 -4.09 4.70 -4.98
CA PHE A 226 -4.35 3.34 -5.42
C PHE A 226 -4.35 3.19 -6.95
N GLY A 227 -4.16 4.28 -7.70
CA GLY A 227 -4.04 4.26 -9.16
C GLY A 227 -2.76 3.58 -9.65
N TYR A 228 -2.75 3.28 -10.95
CA TYR A 228 -1.69 2.65 -11.74
C TYR A 228 -0.86 1.58 -11.00
N ARG A 229 -1.45 0.39 -10.82
CA ARG A 229 -0.79 -0.75 -10.16
C ARG A 229 -0.34 -1.85 -11.13
N GLY A 230 -0.50 -1.60 -12.42
CA GLY A 230 0.04 -2.43 -13.49
C GLY A 230 -0.24 -3.91 -13.25
N ASP A 231 0.81 -4.70 -13.39
CA ASP A 231 0.84 -6.15 -13.32
C ASP A 231 1.08 -6.71 -11.91
N TYR A 232 1.07 -5.89 -10.84
CA TYR A 232 1.44 -6.32 -9.48
C TYR A 232 0.34 -6.15 -8.43
N VAL A 233 -0.91 -5.90 -8.86
CA VAL A 233 -2.07 -5.65 -8.00
C VAL A 233 -2.30 -6.76 -6.97
N ASP A 234 -2.11 -8.01 -7.39
CA ASP A 234 -2.20 -9.21 -6.56
C ASP A 234 -1.24 -9.20 -5.36
N LEU A 235 -0.10 -8.50 -5.50
CA LEU A 235 0.90 -8.34 -4.45
C LEU A 235 0.61 -7.17 -3.50
N THR A 236 -0.44 -6.40 -3.75
CA THR A 236 -0.71 -5.19 -2.96
C THR A 236 -1.56 -5.47 -1.73
N ARG A 237 -1.42 -4.65 -0.68
CA ARG A 237 -2.23 -4.75 0.55
C ARG A 237 -2.70 -3.39 1.05
N ILE A 238 -3.96 -3.32 1.44
CA ILE A 238 -4.57 -2.12 2.01
C ILE A 238 -5.03 -2.41 3.44
N TYR A 239 -4.26 -1.93 4.40
CA TYR A 239 -4.58 -1.97 5.82
C TYR A 239 -5.36 -0.72 6.20
N THR A 240 -6.65 -0.84 6.49
CA THR A 240 -7.47 0.29 6.94
C THR A 240 -8.62 -0.14 7.84
N THR A 241 -9.23 0.81 8.55
CA THR A 241 -10.41 0.50 9.38
C THR A 241 -11.61 0.20 8.49
N GLN A 242 -12.54 -0.62 8.98
CA GLN A 242 -13.78 -0.93 8.25
C GLN A 242 -14.59 0.34 7.92
N HIS A 243 -14.57 1.33 8.82
CA HIS A 243 -15.24 2.60 8.59
C HIS A 243 -14.68 3.35 7.38
N LEU A 244 -13.36 3.44 7.26
CA LEU A 244 -12.69 4.10 6.15
C LEU A 244 -12.91 3.31 4.84
N PHE A 245 -12.81 1.99 4.87
CA PHE A 245 -13.08 1.13 3.72
C PHE A 245 -14.49 1.36 3.15
N LYS A 246 -15.51 1.36 4.01
CA LYS A 246 -16.90 1.66 3.62
C LYS A 246 -17.05 3.09 3.08
N GLY A 247 -16.30 4.04 3.62
CA GLY A 247 -16.25 5.41 3.12
C GLY A 247 -15.74 5.49 1.68
N PHE A 248 -14.66 4.76 1.35
CA PHE A 248 -14.17 4.66 -0.02
C PHE A 248 -15.17 3.98 -0.96
N ALA A 249 -15.87 2.94 -0.49
CA ALA A 249 -16.87 2.25 -1.29
C ALA A 249 -18.07 3.14 -1.64
N LEU A 250 -18.57 3.91 -0.67
CA LEU A 250 -19.63 4.89 -0.91
C LEU A 250 -19.17 5.96 -1.91
N LEU A 251 -17.96 6.45 -1.74
CA LEU A 251 -17.36 7.42 -2.65
C LEU A 251 -17.28 6.93 -4.09
N ASN A 252 -16.83 5.69 -4.27
CA ASN A 252 -16.77 5.06 -5.57
C ASN A 252 -18.15 5.01 -6.23
N ARG A 253 -19.20 4.67 -5.48
CA ARG A 253 -20.58 4.66 -6.01
C ARG A 253 -21.05 6.03 -6.47
N VAL A 254 -20.82 7.07 -5.66
CA VAL A 254 -21.18 8.45 -6.02
C VAL A 254 -20.40 8.93 -7.26
N GLU A 255 -19.11 8.56 -7.38
CA GLU A 255 -18.33 8.90 -8.58
C GLU A 255 -18.90 8.23 -9.83
N LEU A 256 -19.27 6.95 -9.75
CA LEU A 256 -19.88 6.21 -10.85
C LEU A 256 -21.22 6.83 -11.27
N GLU A 257 -22.09 7.16 -10.31
CA GLU A 257 -23.38 7.82 -10.57
C GLU A 257 -23.19 9.14 -11.33
N ILE A 258 -22.23 9.98 -10.91
CA ILE A 258 -21.94 11.25 -11.58
C ILE A 258 -21.41 11.03 -13.00
N ARG A 259 -20.55 10.01 -13.21
CA ARG A 259 -20.05 9.67 -14.55
C ARG A 259 -21.17 9.22 -15.48
N ASP A 260 -22.08 8.40 -15.00
CA ASP A 260 -23.24 7.93 -15.75
C ASP A 260 -24.18 9.09 -16.13
N GLU A 261 -24.43 10.02 -15.21
CA GLU A 261 -25.18 11.24 -15.48
C GLU A 261 -24.53 12.08 -16.59
N ILE A 262 -23.22 12.34 -16.50
CA ILE A 262 -22.48 13.09 -17.53
C ILE A 262 -22.53 12.37 -18.88
N ALA A 263 -22.34 11.06 -18.91
CA ALA A 263 -22.42 10.27 -20.13
C ALA A 263 -23.81 10.36 -20.77
N SER A 264 -24.87 10.29 -19.97
CA SER A 264 -26.26 10.43 -20.44
C SER A 264 -26.56 11.83 -21.01
N LEU A 265 -25.99 12.88 -20.43
CA LEU A 265 -26.12 14.25 -20.91
C LEU A 265 -25.31 14.52 -22.18
N SER A 266 -24.20 13.80 -22.37
CA SER A 266 -23.33 13.90 -23.56
C SER A 266 -23.90 13.14 -24.77
N ALA A 267 -24.83 12.22 -24.55
CA ALA A 267 -25.46 11.39 -25.58
C ALA A 267 -26.74 12.02 -26.18
N ASN A 268 -27.22 13.14 -25.61
CA ASN A 268 -28.38 13.93 -26.07
C ASN A 268 -27.93 15.21 -26.79
#